data_AF-A0A496YLG6-F1
#
_entry.id   AF-A0A496YLG6-F1
#
_cell.length_a   1.000
_cell.length_b   1.000
_cell.length_c   1.000
_cell.angle_alpha   90.00
_cell.angle_beta   90.00
_cell.angle_gamma   90.00
#
_symmetry.space_group_name_H-M   'P 1'
#
loop_
_entity.id
_entity.type
_entity.pdbx_description
1 polymer ?
#
loop_
_entity_poly.entity_id
_entity_poly.type
_entity_poly.pdbx_seq_one_letter_code
_entity_poly.pdbx_strand_id
1 'polypeptide(L)'
;MPKGFRKTNHLAIVGFLLPFGAGGLVALLVALVQKEFLSLKFLVPYLTLVPLLLCSGIVCAIRSIPLIEERNDKDYAYSGLTLNVLFLIIYIISLIYFFGIISF
;
A
#
# COMPACT_ATOMS: atom_id res chain seq x y z
N MET A 1 -2.91 -33.65 16.98
CA MET A 1 -1.55 -33.20 16.64
C MET A 1 -1.27 -31.90 17.39
N PRO A 2 -0.15 -31.78 18.13
CA PRO A 2 0.17 -30.53 18.80
C PRO A 2 0.36 -29.46 17.73
N LYS A 3 -0.34 -28.33 17.87
CA LYS A 3 -0.18 -27.14 17.02
C LYS A 3 1.20 -26.56 17.31
N GLY A 4 2.25 -27.12 16.71
CA GLY A 4 3.57 -26.49 16.69
C GLY A 4 3.42 -25.08 16.14
N PHE A 5 4.14 -24.12 16.71
CA PHE A 5 4.12 -22.72 16.29
C PHE A 5 4.27 -22.63 14.76
N ARG A 6 3.16 -22.32 14.07
CA ARG A 6 3.17 -22.13 12.62
C ARG A 6 3.98 -20.87 12.33
N LYS A 7 5.01 -21.01 11.50
CA LYS A 7 5.88 -19.90 11.11
C LYS A 7 5.06 -18.84 10.38
N THR A 8 5.07 -17.62 10.90
CA THR A 8 4.28 -16.51 10.36
C THR A 8 4.73 -16.14 8.95
N ASN A 9 3.78 -15.83 8.07
CA ASN A 9 4.07 -15.26 6.76
C ASN A 9 4.24 -13.75 6.86
N HIS A 10 5.43 -13.31 7.27
CA HIS A 10 5.72 -11.88 7.38
C HIS A 10 5.50 -11.12 6.08
N LEU A 11 5.66 -11.77 4.92
CA LEU A 11 5.41 -11.13 3.62
C LEU A 11 3.94 -10.80 3.41
N ALA A 12 3.02 -11.69 3.80
CA ALA A 12 1.59 -11.41 3.71
C ALA A 12 1.16 -10.31 4.68
N ILE A 13 1.70 -10.31 5.90
CA ILE A 13 1.40 -9.26 6.88
C ILE A 13 1.91 -7.91 6.40
N VAL A 14 3.16 -7.84 5.93
CA VAL A 14 3.74 -6.60 5.38
C VAL A 14 2.96 -6.15 4.15
N GLY A 15 2.65 -7.06 3.23
CA GLY A 15 1.81 -6.76 2.06
C GLY A 15 0.44 -6.21 2.45
N PHE A 16 -0.18 -6.75 3.50
CA PHE A 16 -1.45 -6.27 4.03
C PHE A 16 -1.36 -4.90 4.70
N LEU A 17 -0.28 -4.60 5.44
CA LEU A 17 -0.14 -3.37 6.21
C LEU A 17 0.35 -2.16 5.38
N LEU A 18 1.16 -2.39 4.35
CA LEU A 18 1.73 -1.33 3.51
C LEU A 18 0.72 -0.36 2.87
N PRO A 19 -0.47 -0.75 2.38
CA PRO A 19 -1.44 0.21 1.84
C PRO A 19 -1.99 1.15 2.92
N PHE A 20 -2.15 0.67 4.16
CA PHE A 20 -2.52 1.54 5.29
C PHE A 20 -1.38 2.48 5.67
N GLY A 21 -0.14 2.00 5.62
CA GLY A 21 1.05 2.84 5.78
C GLY A 21 1.12 3.95 4.74
N ALA A 22 0.82 3.64 3.48
CA ALA A 22 0.73 4.63 2.41
C ALA A 22 -0.39 5.65 2.67
N GLY A 23 -1.59 5.20 3.07
CA GLY A 23 -2.69 6.08 3.44
C GLY A 23 -2.36 7.01 4.62
N GLY A 24 -1.72 6.47 5.66
CA GLY A 24 -1.25 7.24 6.82
C GLY A 24 -0.20 8.28 6.45
N LEU A 25 0.74 7.93 5.56
CA LEU A 25 1.71 8.88 5.02
C LEU A 25 1.02 10.02 4.26
N VAL A 26 0.08 9.71 3.37
CA VAL A 26 -0.68 10.73 2.64
C VAL A 26 -1.44 11.64 3.61
N ALA A 27 -2.12 11.07 4.61
CA ALA A 27 -2.83 11.85 5.62
C ALA A 27 -1.89 12.82 6.38
N LEU A 28 -0.69 12.36 6.75
CA LEU A 28 0.32 13.20 7.39
C LEU A 28 0.79 14.32 6.45
N LEU A 29 1.10 14.01 5.19
CA LEU A 29 1.53 15.00 4.20
C LEU A 29 0.48 16.09 3.99
N VAL A 30 -0.80 15.70 3.88
CA VAL A 30 -1.93 16.64 3.75
C VAL A 30 -2.06 17.52 4.98
N ALA A 31 -1.93 16.95 6.19
CA ALA A 31 -2.03 17.70 7.44
C ALA A 31 -0.88 18.72 7.64
N LEU A 32 0.34 18.37 7.21
CA LEU A 32 1.52 19.22 7.39
C LEU A 32 1.53 20.45 6.47
N VAL A 33 0.98 20.33 5.27
CA VAL A 33 1.17 21.33 4.21
C VAL A 33 -0.04 22.26 4.07
N GLN A 34 -1.14 21.99 4.77
CA GLN A 34 -2.29 22.91 4.96
C GLN A 34 -2.75 23.63 3.67
N LYS A 35 -2.83 22.89 2.54
CA LYS A 35 -3.23 23.32 1.18
C LYS A 35 -2.12 23.74 0.21
N GLU A 36 -0.86 23.84 0.61
CA GLU A 36 0.27 24.09 -0.31
C GLU A 36 0.73 22.81 -1.06
N PHE A 37 -0.19 22.09 -1.70
CA PHE A 37 0.08 20.78 -2.30
C PHE A 37 1.11 20.78 -3.44
N LEU A 38 1.41 21.95 -4.02
CA LEU A 38 2.48 22.11 -5.01
C LEU A 38 3.86 22.33 -4.40
N SER A 39 3.96 22.44 -3.08
CA SER A 39 5.25 22.53 -2.41
C SER A 39 6.04 21.23 -2.61
N LEU A 40 7.36 21.34 -2.78
CA LEU A 40 8.25 20.19 -2.90
C LEU A 40 8.17 19.26 -1.67
N LYS A 41 7.84 19.82 -0.50
CA LYS A 41 7.62 19.08 0.75
C LYS A 41 6.45 18.11 0.67
N PHE A 42 5.43 18.41 -0.14
CA PHE A 42 4.34 17.50 -0.44
C PHE A 42 4.67 16.62 -1.64
N LEU A 43 5.04 17.23 -2.78
CA LEU A 43 5.18 16.53 -4.05
C LEU A 43 6.25 15.44 -4.03
N VAL A 44 7.43 15.71 -3.46
CA VAL A 44 8.52 14.74 -3.45
C VAL A 44 8.11 13.45 -2.72
N PRO A 45 7.71 13.45 -1.44
CA PRO A 45 7.30 12.22 -0.76
C PRO A 45 6.01 11.64 -1.33
N TYR A 46 5.06 12.47 -1.79
CA TYR A 46 3.82 11.98 -2.40
C TYR A 46 4.08 11.20 -3.70
N LEU A 47 4.92 11.72 -4.60
CA LEU A 47 5.23 11.10 -5.89
C LEU A 47 6.24 9.96 -5.81
N THR A 48 6.95 9.81 -4.69
CA THR A 48 8.00 8.78 -4.54
C THR A 48 7.63 7.72 -3.50
N LEU A 49 7.42 8.12 -2.24
CA LEU A 49 7.22 7.18 -1.13
C LEU A 49 5.88 6.45 -1.23
N VAL A 50 4.80 7.13 -1.62
CA VAL A 50 3.47 6.51 -1.76
C VAL A 50 3.47 5.38 -2.79
N PRO A 51 3.91 5.59 -4.06
CA PRO A 51 3.96 4.49 -5.02
C PRO A 51 4.97 3.41 -4.63
N LEU A 52 6.10 3.76 -3.98
CA LEU A 52 7.05 2.76 -3.48
C LEU A 52 6.43 1.85 -2.41
N LEU A 53 5.66 2.41 -1.47
CA LEU A 53 4.95 1.64 -0.44
C LEU A 53 3.90 0.71 -1.07
N LEU A 54 3.11 1.20 -2.03
CA LEU A 54 2.08 0.40 -2.70
C LEU A 54 2.69 -0.71 -3.57
N CYS A 55 3.71 -0.39 -4.36
CA CYS A 55 4.41 -1.37 -5.20
C CYS A 55 5.12 -2.44 -4.35
N SER A 56 5.79 -2.04 -3.26
CA SER A 56 6.40 -3.00 -2.33
C SER A 56 5.34 -3.88 -1.66
N GLY A 57 4.17 -3.33 -1.32
CA GLY A 57 3.03 -4.09 -0.80
C GLY A 57 2.53 -5.15 -1.78
N ILE A 58 2.39 -4.80 -3.07
CA ILE A 58 2.06 -5.75 -4.14
C ILE A 58 3.11 -6.84 -4.24
N VAL A 59 4.39 -6.48 -4.28
CA VAL A 59 5.49 -7.47 -4.36
C VAL A 59 5.49 -8.41 -3.16
N CYS A 60 5.30 -7.89 -1.95
CA CYS A 60 5.20 -8.69 -0.73
C CYS A 60 3.99 -9.64 -0.76
N ALA A 61 2.81 -9.16 -1.20
CA ALA A 61 1.62 -9.98 -1.31
C ALA A 61 1.75 -11.07 -2.38
N ILE A 62 2.33 -10.77 -3.56
CA ILE A 62 2.56 -11.79 -4.60
C ILE A 62 3.55 -12.85 -4.11
N ARG A 63 4.65 -12.43 -3.47
CA ARG A 63 5.66 -13.35 -2.93
C ARG A 63 5.14 -14.16 -1.75
N SER A 64 4.06 -13.75 -1.10
CA SER A 64 3.46 -14.50 0.00
C SER A 64 2.52 -15.60 -0.48
N ILE A 65 1.99 -15.54 -1.72
CA ILE A 65 1.04 -16.52 -2.27
C ILE A 65 1.59 -17.96 -2.26
N PRO A 66 2.83 -18.24 -2.71
CA PRO A 66 3.38 -19.60 -2.68
C PRO A 66 3.53 -20.17 -1.27
N LEU A 67 3.55 -19.31 -0.25
CA LEU A 67 3.73 -19.71 1.15
C LEU A 67 2.39 -20.00 1.87
N ILE A 68 1.25 -19.77 1.22
CA ILE A 68 -0.08 -19.94 1.82
C ILE A 68 -0.32 -21.39 2.25
N GLU A 69 0.10 -22.38 1.47
CA GLU A 69 -0.11 -23.80 1.78
C GLU A 69 0.59 -24.20 3.09
N GLU A 70 1.79 -23.65 3.32
CA GLU A 70 2.59 -23.93 4.51
C GLU A 70 2.15 -23.11 5.73
N ARG A 71 1.74 -21.85 5.52
CA ARG A 71 1.56 -20.85 6.59
C ARG A 71 0.10 -20.46 6.86
N ASN A 72 -0.83 -20.90 6.02
CA ASN A 72 -2.29 -20.76 6.17
C ASN A 72 -2.76 -19.33 6.45
N ASP A 73 -2.19 -18.37 5.73
CA ASP A 73 -2.41 -16.93 5.87
C ASP A 73 -3.08 -16.33 4.62
N LYS A 74 -3.93 -17.13 3.99
CA LYS A 74 -4.64 -16.83 2.75
C LYS A 74 -5.29 -15.45 2.76
N ASP A 75 -5.95 -15.11 3.86
CA ASP A 75 -6.69 -13.86 3.99
C ASP A 75 -5.76 -12.65 3.92
N TYR A 76 -4.59 -12.69 4.58
CA TYR A 76 -3.61 -11.62 4.53
C TYR A 76 -3.01 -11.45 3.12
N ALA A 77 -2.69 -12.56 2.45
CA ALA A 77 -2.11 -12.50 1.11
C ALA A 77 -3.07 -11.89 0.08
N TYR A 78 -4.32 -12.39 0.01
CA TYR A 78 -5.30 -11.91 -0.97
C TYR A 78 -5.89 -10.55 -0.62
N SER A 79 -6.18 -10.28 0.66
CA SER A 79 -6.63 -8.94 1.07
C SER A 79 -5.53 -7.91 0.89
N GLY A 80 -4.28 -8.23 1.22
CA GLY A 80 -3.14 -7.35 0.99
C GLY A 80 -2.97 -7.02 -0.49
N LEU A 81 -3.03 -8.01 -1.37
CA LEU A 81 -2.96 -7.77 -2.81
C LEU A 81 -4.11 -6.86 -3.29
N THR A 82 -5.35 -7.19 -2.90
CA THR A 82 -6.55 -6.42 -3.27
C THR A 82 -6.47 -4.98 -2.79
N LEU A 83 -6.07 -4.75 -1.54
CA LEU A 83 -5.97 -3.42 -0.94
C LEU A 83 -4.88 -2.57 -1.60
N ASN A 84 -3.70 -3.14 -1.87
CA ASN A 84 -2.67 -2.39 -2.58
C ASN A 84 -3.09 -1.99 -3.99
N VAL A 85 -3.74 -2.90 -4.73
CA VAL A 85 -4.26 -2.60 -6.07
C VAL A 85 -5.32 -1.51 -6.00
N LEU A 86 -6.26 -1.60 -5.05
CA LEU A 86 -7.29 -0.59 -4.84
C LEU A 86 -6.67 0.78 -4.51
N PHE A 87 -5.73 0.83 -3.57
CA PHE A 87 -5.07 2.08 -3.17
C PHE A 87 -4.21 2.65 -4.29
N LEU A 88 -3.59 1.81 -5.11
CA LEU A 88 -2.83 2.24 -6.29
C LEU A 88 -3.76 2.85 -7.35
N ILE A 89 -4.93 2.24 -7.59
CA ILE A 89 -5.94 2.82 -8.48
C ILE A 89 -6.40 4.19 -7.96
N ILE A 90 -6.73 4.28 -6.67
CA ILE A 90 -7.12 5.55 -6.03
C ILE A 90 -6.01 6.59 -6.16
N TYR A 91 -4.76 6.20 -5.94
CA TYR A 91 -3.59 7.07 -6.09
C TYR A 91 -3.40 7.55 -7.54
N ILE A 92 -3.60 6.68 -8.53
CA ILE A 92 -3.53 7.07 -9.95
C ILE A 92 -4.66 8.05 -10.29
N ILE A 93 -5.89 7.78 -9.84
CA ILE A 93 -7.02 8.69 -10.03
C ILE A 93 -6.75 10.04 -9.38
N SER A 94 -6.20 10.08 -8.17
CA SER A 94 -5.87 11.33 -7.49
C SER A 94 -4.76 12.10 -8.21
N LEU A 95 -3.75 11.43 -8.79
CA LEU A 95 -2.75 12.07 -9.64
C LEU A 95 -3.36 12.68 -10.90
N ILE A 96 -4.22 11.92 -11.59
CA ILE A 96 -4.92 12.39 -12.80
C ILE A 96 -5.76 13.63 -12.49
N TYR A 97 -6.49 13.61 -11.38
CA TYR A 97 -7.27 14.75 -10.89
C TYR A 97 -6.37 15.94 -10.55
N PHE A 98 -5.31 15.71 -9.77
CA PHE A 98 -4.41 16.77 -9.30
C PHE A 98 -3.68 17.47 -10.44
N PHE A 99 -3.24 16.73 -11.45
CA PHE A 99 -2.56 17.29 -12.62
C PHE A 99 -3.51 17.72 -13.75
N GLY A 100 -4.83 17.69 -13.52
CA GLY A 100 -5.83 18.22 -14.46
C GLY A 100 -5.93 17.44 -15.77
N ILE A 101 -5.55 16.15 -15.79
CA ILE A 101 -5.67 15.30 -16.98
C ILE A 101 -7.15 14.95 -17.24
N ILE A 102 -7.98 14.91 -16.19
CA ILE A 102 -9.44 14.75 -16.27
C ILE A 102 -10.10 15.77 -15.33
N SER A 103 -10.95 16.63 -15.89
CA SER A 103 -11.85 17.52 -15.14
C SER A 103 -13.27 16.97 -15.26
N PHE A 104 -13.92 16.67 -14.13
CA PHE A 104 -15.35 16.34 -14.06
C PHE A 104 -16.19 17.60 -13.86
#